data_AF-A0A838KTQ9-F1
#
_entry.id   AF-A0A838KTQ9-F1
#
_cell.length_a   1.000
_cell.length_b   1.000
_cell.length_c   1.000
_cell.angle_alpha   90.00
_cell.angle_beta   90.00
_cell.angle_gamma   90.00
#
_symmetry.space_group_name_H-M   'P 1'
#
loop_
_entity.id
_entity.type
_entity.pdbx_description
1 polymer ?
#
loop_
_entity_poly.entity_id
_entity_poly.type
_entity_poly.pdbx_seq_one_letter_code
_entity_poly.pdbx_strand_id
1 'polypeptide(L)'
;MSASGVAQRVRPTETGTELETLTQLLDYLRATVVIKATGVSDEQAAGRPIPASGLTLAGIVKHLTGVERFWFSIDFAGLDVPWPWSDDDPHGNFRLASTDAV
;
A
#
# COMPACT_ATOMS: atom_id res chain seq x y z
N MET A 1 20.99 -0.46 -18.44
CA MET A 1 20.19 -0.19 -17.22
C MET A 1 18.93 0.51 -17.67
N SER A 2 17.90 -0.26 -18.07
CA SER A 2 16.63 0.31 -18.51
C SER A 2 15.92 0.92 -17.31
N ALA A 3 15.46 2.16 -17.45
CA ALA A 3 14.60 2.80 -16.47
C ALA A 3 13.44 1.87 -16.14
N SER A 4 13.35 1.49 -14.86
CA SER A 4 12.24 0.70 -14.32
C SER A 4 10.93 1.40 -14.71
N GLY A 5 9.99 0.65 -15.28
CA GLY A 5 8.69 1.17 -15.71
C GLY A 5 7.93 1.70 -14.51
N VAL A 6 8.07 3.00 -14.24
CA VAL A 6 7.30 3.69 -13.20
C VAL A 6 5.82 3.51 -13.55
N ALA A 7 5.04 3.00 -12.60
CA ALA A 7 3.60 2.84 -12.76
C ALA A 7 2.99 4.15 -13.28
N GLN A 8 2.35 4.11 -14.45
CA GLN A 8 1.77 5.30 -15.05
C GLN A 8 0.55 5.73 -14.23
N ARG A 9 0.63 6.90 -13.58
CA ARG A 9 -0.46 7.47 -12.80
C ARG A 9 -1.45 8.21 -13.70
N VAL A 10 -2.43 7.49 -14.24
CA VAL A 10 -3.47 8.03 -15.11
C VAL A 10 -4.63 8.57 -14.28
N ARG A 11 -5.05 9.81 -14.50
CA ARG A 11 -6.20 10.40 -13.79
C ARG A 11 -7.47 9.61 -14.13
N PRO A 12 -8.26 9.17 -13.14
CA PRO A 12 -9.54 8.48 -13.39
C PRO A 12 -10.51 9.37 -14.17
N THR A 13 -11.45 8.75 -14.89
CA THR A 13 -12.55 9.51 -15.48
C THR A 13 -13.40 10.17 -14.39
N GLU A 14 -13.91 11.37 -14.66
CA GLU A 14 -14.83 12.05 -13.74
C GLU A 14 -16.27 11.55 -13.89
N THR A 15 -16.57 10.89 -15.01
CA THR A 15 -17.87 10.30 -15.33
C THR A 15 -17.65 8.91 -15.94
N GLY A 16 -18.48 7.95 -15.56
CA GLY A 16 -18.38 6.55 -15.97
C GLY A 16 -19.34 5.67 -15.18
N THR A 17 -19.32 4.37 -15.45
CA THR A 17 -19.99 3.40 -14.57
C THR A 17 -19.27 3.32 -13.23
N GLU A 18 -19.97 2.83 -12.19
CA GLU A 18 -19.38 2.66 -10.86
C GLU A 18 -18.12 1.78 -10.90
N LEU A 19 -18.17 0.66 -11.64
CA LEU A 19 -17.03 -0.25 -11.79
C LEU A 19 -15.82 0.44 -12.44
N GLU A 20 -16.04 1.17 -13.54
CA GLU A 20 -14.97 1.92 -14.23
C GLU A 20 -14.35 2.97 -13.31
N THR A 21 -15.17 3.76 -12.62
CA THR A 21 -14.68 4.83 -11.75
C THR A 21 -13.89 4.26 -10.57
N LEU A 22 -14.39 3.21 -9.89
CA LEU A 22 -13.72 2.63 -8.74
C LEU A 22 -12.42 1.92 -9.12
N THR A 23 -12.40 1.16 -10.21
CA THR A 23 -11.20 0.44 -10.65
C THR A 23 -10.10 1.40 -11.12
N GLN A 24 -10.44 2.43 -11.89
CA GLN A 24 -9.46 3.44 -12.29
C GLN A 24 -8.93 4.26 -11.11
N LEU A 25 -9.79 4.57 -10.13
CA LEU A 25 -9.36 5.25 -8.92
C LEU A 25 -8.38 4.39 -8.12
N LEU A 26 -8.64 3.09 -8.00
CA LEU A 26 -7.72 2.15 -7.34
C LEU A 26 -6.37 2.10 -8.05
N ASP A 27 -6.35 1.97 -9.38
CA ASP A 27 -5.10 1.93 -10.16
C ASP A 27 -4.32 3.24 -10.04
N TYR A 28 -5.02 4.38 -10.05
CA TYR A 28 -4.40 5.69 -9.81
C TYR A 28 -3.75 5.79 -8.42
N LEU A 29 -4.41 5.28 -7.38
CA LEU A 29 -3.89 5.30 -6.02
C LEU A 29 -2.70 4.35 -5.86
N ARG A 30 -2.76 3.14 -6.44
CA ARG A 30 -1.62 2.20 -6.50
C ARG A 30 -0.41 2.83 -7.18
N ALA A 31 -0.60 3.43 -8.35
CA ALA A 31 0.48 4.12 -9.06
C ALA A 31 1.04 5.30 -8.25
N THR A 32 0.17 6.02 -7.52
CA THR A 32 0.59 7.12 -6.63
C THR A 32 1.54 6.63 -5.53
N VAL A 33 1.24 5.49 -4.89
CA VAL A 33 2.09 4.90 -3.84
C VAL A 33 3.44 4.50 -4.41
N VAL A 34 3.45 3.80 -5.56
CA VAL A 34 4.69 3.39 -6.24
C VAL A 34 5.55 4.60 -6.58
N ILE A 35 4.98 5.64 -7.19
CA ILE A 35 5.71 6.87 -7.53
C ILE A 35 6.31 7.53 -6.29
N LYS A 36 5.56 7.60 -5.19
CA LYS A 36 6.04 8.22 -3.93
C LYS A 36 7.15 7.40 -3.26
N ALA A 37 7.20 6.09 -3.48
CA ALA A 37 8.25 5.23 -2.96
C ALA A 37 9.45 5.06 -3.91
N THR A 38 9.30 5.44 -5.18
CA THR A 38 10.37 5.28 -6.17
C THR A 38 11.56 6.16 -5.82
N GLY A 39 12.75 5.54 -5.73
CA GLY A 39 14.00 6.23 -5.44
C GLY A 39 14.25 6.53 -3.95
N VAL A 40 13.38 6.06 -3.06
CA VAL A 40 13.58 6.10 -1.61
C VAL A 40 14.43 4.90 -1.20
N SER A 41 15.47 5.11 -0.39
CA SER A 41 16.26 4.00 0.16
C SER A 41 15.53 3.32 1.32
N ASP A 42 15.90 2.08 1.62
CA ASP A 42 15.29 1.31 2.72
C ASP A 42 15.42 2.04 4.06
N GLU A 43 16.57 2.67 4.32
CA GLU A 43 16.80 3.48 5.52
C GLU A 43 15.81 4.66 5.61
N GLN A 44 15.59 5.36 4.49
CA GLN A 44 14.62 6.45 4.43
C GLN A 44 13.18 5.93 4.57
N ALA A 45 12.88 4.77 3.99
CA ALA A 45 11.56 4.17 4.03
C ALA A 45 11.18 3.68 5.44
N ALA A 46 12.16 3.21 6.22
CA ALA A 46 12.01 2.83 7.62
C ALA A 46 12.09 4.02 8.60
N GLY A 47 12.55 5.19 8.13
CA GLY A 47 12.67 6.40 8.93
C GLY A 47 11.33 6.99 9.38
N ARG A 48 11.35 7.72 10.50
CA ARG A 48 10.21 8.48 11.05
C ARG A 48 10.48 9.99 10.97
N PRO A 49 10.17 10.63 9.83
CA PRO A 49 10.54 12.04 9.61
C PRO A 49 9.74 13.02 10.49
N ILE A 50 8.59 12.59 11.03
CA ILE A 50 7.72 13.40 11.87
C ILE A 50 7.78 12.84 13.31
N PRO A 51 8.44 13.52 14.27
CA PRO A 51 8.69 12.96 15.61
C PRO A 51 7.44 12.54 16.39
N ALA A 52 6.33 13.25 16.18
CA ALA A 52 5.05 12.94 16.82
C ALA A 52 4.29 11.77 16.18
N SER A 53 4.76 11.26 15.03
CA SER A 53 4.11 10.18 14.29
C SER A 53 4.96 8.92 14.30
N GLY A 54 4.32 7.77 14.56
CA GLY A 54 4.95 6.45 14.45
C GLY A 54 5.04 5.93 13.01
N LEU A 55 4.46 6.63 12.04
CA LEU A 55 4.38 6.17 10.65
C LEU A 55 5.73 6.24 9.94
N THR A 56 6.00 5.21 9.15
CA THR A 56 7.11 5.13 8.20
C THR A 56 6.53 4.89 6.80
N LEU A 57 7.29 5.19 5.74
CA LEU A 57 6.81 4.94 4.38
C LEU A 57 6.59 3.43 4.15
N ALA A 58 7.55 2.60 4.57
CA ALA A 58 7.43 1.15 4.45
C ALA A 58 6.28 0.58 5.29
N GLY A 59 6.00 1.14 6.47
CA GLY A 59 4.85 0.76 7.29
C GLY A 59 3.52 1.08 6.60
N ILE A 60 3.43 2.23 5.91
CA ILE A 60 2.25 2.58 5.10
C ILE A 60 2.09 1.62 3.92
N VAL A 61 3.17 1.30 3.20
CA VAL A 61 3.10 0.34 2.08
C VAL A 61 2.66 -1.03 2.57
N LYS A 62 3.25 -1.55 3.66
CA LYS A 62 2.85 -2.80 4.31
C LYS A 62 1.35 -2.80 4.66
N HIS A 63 0.87 -1.73 5.27
CA HIS A 63 -0.54 -1.57 5.61
C HIS A 63 -1.43 -1.68 4.36
N LEU A 64 -1.12 -0.91 3.31
CA LEU A 64 -1.92 -0.91 2.07
C LEU A 64 -1.92 -2.28 1.39
N THR A 65 -0.79 -2.99 1.38
CA THR A 65 -0.71 -4.35 0.82
C THR A 65 -1.65 -5.32 1.54
N GLY A 66 -1.71 -5.29 2.87
CA GLY A 66 -2.62 -6.18 3.57
C GLY A 66 -4.09 -5.74 3.50
N VAL A 67 -4.38 -4.44 3.36
CA VAL A 67 -5.75 -3.94 3.08
C VAL A 67 -6.25 -4.47 1.73
N GLU A 68 -5.40 -4.44 0.70
CA GLU A 68 -5.74 -5.06 -0.59
C GLU A 68 -5.92 -6.58 -0.49
N ARG A 69 -5.06 -7.26 0.27
CA ARG A 69 -5.22 -8.71 0.52
C ARG A 69 -6.57 -9.00 1.20
N PHE A 70 -6.97 -8.21 2.18
CA PHE A 70 -8.26 -8.37 2.85
C PHE A 70 -9.40 -8.27 1.84
N TRP A 71 -9.52 -7.12 1.17
CA TRP A 71 -10.68 -6.83 0.33
C TRP A 71 -10.74 -7.73 -0.89
N PHE A 72 -9.62 -7.97 -1.57
CA PHE A 72 -9.65 -8.72 -2.83
C PHE A 72 -9.51 -10.24 -2.65
N SER A 73 -8.60 -10.68 -1.78
CA SER A 73 -8.33 -12.12 -1.64
C SER A 73 -9.26 -12.77 -0.63
N ILE A 74 -9.41 -12.20 0.56
CA ILE A 74 -10.18 -12.82 1.65
C ILE A 74 -11.68 -12.56 1.47
N ASP A 75 -12.08 -11.30 1.40
CA ASP A 75 -13.50 -10.91 1.40
C ASP A 75 -14.17 -11.15 0.03
N PHE A 76 -13.66 -10.55 -1.03
CA PHE A 76 -14.27 -10.67 -2.37
C PHE A 76 -14.11 -12.05 -3.00
N ALA A 77 -12.90 -12.61 -3.01
CA ALA A 77 -12.62 -13.90 -3.65
C ALA A 77 -12.83 -15.12 -2.74
N GLY A 78 -13.01 -14.92 -1.43
CA GLY A 78 -13.22 -16.00 -0.47
C GLY A 78 -12.02 -16.95 -0.30
N LEU A 79 -10.80 -16.49 -0.60
CA LEU A 79 -9.59 -17.31 -0.50
C LEU A 79 -9.13 -17.42 0.95
N ASP A 80 -8.72 -18.63 1.33
CA ASP A 80 -8.07 -18.91 2.61
C ASP A 80 -6.59 -18.49 2.55
N VAL A 81 -6.34 -17.20 2.74
CA VAL A 81 -4.99 -16.62 2.81
C VAL A 81 -4.70 -16.07 4.21
N PRO A 82 -3.48 -16.22 4.75
CA PRO A 82 -3.16 -15.73 6.08
C PRO A 82 -3.38 -14.21 6.23
N TRP A 83 -4.14 -13.85 7.25
CA TRP A 83 -4.25 -12.48 7.73
C TRP A 83 -2.93 -12.05 8.38
N PRO A 84 -2.25 -10.99 7.90
CA PRO A 84 -0.90 -10.67 8.35
C PRO A 84 -0.84 -9.94 9.70
N TRP A 85 -1.97 -9.68 10.36
CA TRP A 85 -2.03 -8.89 11.58
C TRP A 85 -2.77 -9.62 12.70
N SER A 86 -2.43 -9.27 13.95
CA SER A 86 -3.16 -9.73 15.14
C SER A 86 -4.28 -8.74 15.47
N ASP A 87 -5.36 -9.25 16.05
CA ASP A 87 -6.44 -8.46 16.62
C ASP A 87 -6.08 -7.83 17.97
N ASP A 88 -4.97 -8.25 18.60
CA ASP A 88 -4.52 -7.75 19.91
C ASP A 88 -4.00 -6.30 19.86
N ASP A 89 -3.61 -5.81 18.68
CA ASP A 89 -3.04 -4.49 18.47
C ASP A 89 -3.67 -3.81 17.25
N PRO A 90 -4.73 -3.00 17.44
CA PRO A 90 -5.45 -2.32 16.37
C PRO A 90 -4.58 -1.40 15.50
N HIS A 91 -3.39 -1.04 15.97
CA HIS A 91 -2.45 -0.17 15.27
C HIS A 91 -1.17 -0.89 14.82
N GLY A 92 -1.06 -2.19 15.06
CA GLY A 92 0.10 -2.99 14.68
C GLY A 92 0.28 -3.08 13.15
N ASN A 93 -0.80 -2.86 12.42
CA ASN A 93 -0.84 -2.88 10.96
C ASN A 93 -0.02 -1.78 10.26
N PHE A 94 0.35 -0.70 10.97
CA PHE A 94 1.24 0.35 10.46
C PHE A 94 2.69 0.22 10.92
N ARG A 95 2.98 -0.69 11.86
CA ARG A 95 4.31 -0.82 12.45
C ARG A 95 5.15 -1.83 11.68
N LEU A 96 6.41 -1.48 11.48
CA LEU A 96 7.43 -2.42 11.01
C LEU A 96 7.89 -3.29 12.17
N ALA A 97 7.83 -4.61 11.98
CA ALA A 97 8.50 -5.60 12.81
C ALA A 97 9.93 -5.79 12.31
N SER A 98 10.82 -6.31 13.17
CA SER A 98 12.20 -6.64 12.77
C SER A 98 12.29 -7.71 11.68
N THR A 99 11.21 -8.45 11.44
CA THR A 99 11.09 -9.47 10.40
C THR A 99 10.53 -8.96 9.08
N ASP A 100 10.06 -7.71 9.02
CA ASP A 100 9.55 -7.14 7.78
C ASP A 100 10.72 -6.82 6.84
N ALA A 101 10.58 -7.21 5.58
CA ALA A 101 11.45 -6.69 4.53
C ALA A 101 11.07 -5.22 4.26
N VAL A 102 12.10 -4.38 4.13
CA VAL A 102 11.98 -2.99 3.67
C VAL A 102 12.47 -2.93 2.23
#